data_AF-A0A437NW22-F1
#
_entry.id   AF-A0A437NW22-F1
#
_cell.length_a   1.000
_cell.length_b   1.000
_cell.length_c   1.000
_cell.angle_alpha   90.00
_cell.angle_beta   90.00
_cell.angle_gamma   90.00
#
_symmetry.space_group_name_H-M   'P 1'
#
loop_
_entity.id
_entity.type
_entity.pdbx_description
1 polymer ?
#
loop_
_entity_poly.entity_id
_entity_poly.type
_entity_poly.pdbx_seq_one_letter_code
_entity_poly.pdbx_strand_id
1 'polypeptide(L)' 'MAETTTEGTSTIEALSLVPKADAKQSMKDFKSDQEVRWCPGCGDYAILAAVQGFMPELGLAKENIVFVSGIGCS' A
#
# COMPACT_ATOMS: atom_id res chain seq x y z
N MET A 1 31.35 -14.06 7.63
CA MET A 1 30.09 -14.81 7.44
C MET A 1 29.00 -13.74 7.45
N ALA A 2 28.71 -12.98 6.39
CA ALA A 2 28.40 -13.39 5.02
C ALA A 2 27.37 -14.52 5.00
N GLU A 3 26.10 -14.16 5.12
CA GLU A 3 24.99 -14.88 4.50
C GLU A 3 23.89 -13.86 4.18
N THR A 4 23.86 -13.49 2.89
CA THR A 4 22.79 -12.80 2.19
C THR A 4 21.66 -13.80 1.87
N THR A 5 20.41 -13.37 2.03
CA THR A 5 19.25 -13.92 1.29
C THR A 5 18.30 -12.73 1.07
N THR A 6 18.40 -12.01 -0.05
CA THR A 6 17.48 -12.05 -1.23
C THR A 6 16.00 -11.88 -0.82
N GLU A 7 15.18 -10.95 -1.35
CA GLU A 7 15.13 -10.37 -2.70
C GLU A 7 14.23 -9.12 -2.73
N GLY A 8 14.70 -8.05 -3.39
CA GLY A 8 13.85 -7.27 -4.29
C GLY A 8 12.88 -6.20 -3.76
N THR A 9 13.25 -5.38 -2.78
CA THR A 9 12.66 -4.03 -2.68
C THR A 9 13.70 -3.07 -3.22
N SER A 10 13.41 -2.39 -4.34
CA SER A 10 14.16 -1.18 -4.67
C SER A 10 14.07 -0.29 -3.45
N THR A 11 15.18 -0.15 -2.72
CA THR A 11 15.21 0.73 -1.54
C THR A 11 14.95 2.13 -2.07
N ILE A 12 13.70 2.58 -1.97
CA ILE A 12 13.37 3.96 -2.27
C ILE A 12 14.09 4.76 -1.18
N GLU A 13 15.20 5.41 -1.54
CA GLU A 13 16.05 6.15 -0.57
C GLU A 13 15.22 7.12 0.27
N ALA A 14 14.18 7.70 -0.32
CA ALA A 14 13.23 8.61 0.33
C ALA A 14 12.47 7.98 1.52
N LEU A 15 12.42 6.65 1.64
CA LEU A 15 11.68 5.92 2.68
C LEU A 15 12.59 5.28 3.74
N SER A 16 13.89 5.61 3.73
CA SER A 16 14.89 5.03 4.65
C SER A 16 14.64 5.31 6.13
N LEU A 17 13.98 6.43 6.46
CA LEU A 17 13.67 6.84 7.84
C LEU A 17 12.28 6.42 8.31
N VAL A 18 11.48 5.77 7.46
CA VAL A 18 10.11 5.38 7.81
C VAL A 18 10.11 3.98 8.44
N PRO A 19 9.51 3.79 9.63
CA PRO A 19 9.46 2.48 10.27
C PRO A 19 8.75 1.44 9.39
N LYS A 20 9.38 0.27 9.30
CA LYS A 20 8.91 -0.88 8.52
C LYS A 20 7.86 -1.68 9.29
N ALA A 21 7.08 -2.46 8.57
CA ALA A 21 6.12 -3.38 9.17
C ALA A 21 6.84 -4.53 9.90
N ASP A 22 6.36 -4.88 11.09
CA ASP A 22 6.91 -6.00 11.88
C ASP A 22 6.54 -7.39 11.30
N ALA A 23 5.49 -7.46 10.47
CA ALA A 23 4.96 -8.68 9.91
C ALA A 23 4.65 -8.55 8.41
N LYS A 24 4.56 -9.69 7.73
CA LYS A 24 4.16 -9.75 6.32
C LYS A 24 2.73 -9.23 6.17
N GLN A 25 2.58 -8.20 5.35
CA GLN A 25 1.29 -7.62 4.99
C GLN A 25 0.75 -8.25 3.70
N SER A 26 -0.55 -8.11 3.49
CA SER A 26 -1.27 -8.55 2.30
C SER A 26 -2.22 -7.47 1.80
N MET A 27 -2.73 -7.62 0.57
CA MET A 27 -3.72 -6.70 -0.01
C MET A 27 -4.95 -6.52 0.90
N LYS A 28 -5.33 -7.57 1.64
CA LYS A 28 -6.51 -7.55 2.54
C LYS A 28 -6.33 -6.56 3.69
N ASP A 29 -5.09 -6.35 4.16
CA ASP A 29 -4.79 -5.45 5.27
C ASP A 29 -4.97 -3.97 4.90
N PHE A 30 -4.95 -3.66 3.60
CA PHE A 30 -5.14 -2.33 3.03
C PHE A 30 -6.55 -2.07 2.48
N LYS A 31 -7.46 -3.05 2.59
CA LYS A 31 -8.85 -2.89 2.17
C LYS A 31 -9.68 -2.33 3.33
N SER A 32 -10.47 -1.30 3.04
CA SER A 32 -11.45 -0.76 3.99
C SER A 32 -12.69 -1.66 4.06
N ASP A 33 -13.35 -1.65 5.22
CA ASP A 33 -14.65 -2.26 5.47
C ASP A 33 -15.81 -1.44 4.89
N GLN A 34 -15.54 -0.20 4.46
CA GLN A 34 -16.53 0.68 3.86
C GLN A 34 -16.90 0.22 2.45
N GLU A 35 -18.20 0.22 2.15
CA GLU A 35 -18.70 -0.07 0.82
C GLU A 35 -18.36 1.08 -0.14
N VAL A 36 -17.78 0.74 -1.29
CA VAL A 36 -17.43 1.71 -2.32
C VAL A 36 -18.67 2.05 -3.14
N ARG A 37 -19.17 3.29 -2.98
CA ARG A 37 -20.41 3.79 -3.60
C ARG A 37 -20.20 4.45 -4.97
N TRP A 38 -19.17 4.02 -5.70
CA TRP A 38 -18.92 4.51 -7.06
C TRP A 38 -19.90 3.91 -8.07
N CYS A 39 -20.07 4.61 -9.21
CA CYS A 39 -20.89 4.10 -10.30
C CYS A 39 -20.32 2.79 -10.85
N PRO A 40 -21.15 1.82 -11.28
CA PRO A 40 -20.67 0.60 -11.91
C PRO A 40 -19.84 0.94 -13.16
N GLY A 41 -18.64 0.37 -13.26
CA GLY A 41 -17.69 0.67 -14.34
C GLY A 41 -16.81 1.91 -14.12
N CYS A 42 -16.87 2.55 -12.94
CA CYS A 42 -15.95 3.64 -12.59
C CYS A 42 -14.49 3.16 -12.64
N GLY A 43 -13.61 3.96 -13.27
CA GLY A 43 -12.18 3.62 -13.37
C GLY A 43 -11.44 3.61 -12.03
N ASP A 44 -11.97 4.32 -11.03
CA ASP A 44 -11.37 4.42 -9.70
C ASP A 44 -11.30 3.06 -8.99
N TYR A 45 -12.16 2.10 -9.35
CA TYR A 45 -12.06 0.72 -8.87
C TYR A 45 -10.73 0.06 -9.24
N ALA A 46 -10.22 0.32 -10.44
CA ALA A 46 -8.94 -0.23 -10.90
C ALA A 46 -7.77 0.44 -10.17
N ILE A 47 -7.85 1.75 -9.94
CA ILE A 47 -6.85 2.52 -9.19
C ILE A 47 -6.80 2.02 -7.74
N LEU A 48 -7.94 1.87 -7.09
CA LEU A 48 -8.04 1.36 -5.72
C LEU A 48 -7.45 -0.05 -5.60
N ALA A 49 -7.75 -0.94 -6.54
CA ALA A 49 -7.21 -2.30 -6.54
C ALA A 49 -5.69 -2.31 -6.73
N ALA A 50 -5.15 -1.47 -7.62
CA ALA A 50 -3.71 -1.35 -7.84
C ALA A 50 -2.99 -0.82 -6.59
N VAL A 51 -3.53 0.23 -5.96
CA VAL A 51 -2.98 0.79 -4.71
C VAL A 51 -2.97 -0.27 -3.61
N GLN A 52 -4.11 -0.94 -3.37
CA GLN A 52 -4.20 -2.00 -2.35
C GLN A 52 -3.25 -3.16 -2.61
N GLY A 53 -3.00 -3.51 -3.88
CA GLY A 53 -2.05 -4.56 -4.27
C GLY A 53 -0.59 -4.16 -4.06
N PHE A 54 -0.25 -2.89 -4.30
CA PHE A 54 1.12 -2.38 -4.20
C PHE A 54 1.57 -2.07 -2.77
N MET A 55 0.65 -1.64 -1.88
CA MET A 55 1.02 -1.24 -0.51
C MET A 55 1.82 -2.28 0.29
N PRO A 56 1.49 -3.59 0.26
CA PRO A 56 2.29 -4.62 0.93
C PRO A 56 3.75 -4.70 0.44
N GLU A 57 4.02 -4.33 -0.80
CA GLU A 57 5.37 -4.40 -1.41
C GLU A 57 6.32 -3.32 -0.88
N LEU A 58 5.78 -2.22 -0.32
CA LEU A 58 6.56 -1.15 0.30
C LEU A 58 7.15 -1.54 1.67
N GLY A 59 6.54 -2.53 2.34
CA GLY A 59 6.97 -3.02 3.65
C GLY A 59 6.90 -1.98 4.77
N LEU A 60 6.08 -0.94 4.64
CA LEU A 60 5.91 0.09 5.67
C LEU A 60 4.83 -0.31 6.68
N ALA A 61 5.01 0.11 7.94
CA ALA A 61 3.94 -0.06 8.93
C ALA A 61 2.71 0.75 8.50
N LYS A 62 1.51 0.19 8.68
CA LYS A 62 0.26 0.75 8.14
C LYS A 62 -0.06 2.12 8.75
N GLU A 63 0.27 2.30 10.02
CA GLU A 63 0.15 3.54 10.77
C GLU A 63 1.06 4.68 10.25
N ASN A 64 2.08 4.36 9.44
CA ASN A 64 2.96 5.34 8.82
C ASN A 64 2.53 5.74 7.40
N ILE A 65 1.36 5.28 6.94
CA ILE A 65 0.81 5.59 5.62
C ILE A 65 -0.43 6.47 5.82
N VAL A 66 -0.46 7.61 5.13
CA VAL A 66 -1.61 8.52 5.11
C VAL A 66 -2.11 8.72 3.69
N PHE A 67 -3.42 8.57 3.51
CA PHE A 67 -4.10 8.89 2.25
C PHE A 67 -4.72 10.29 2.39
N VAL A 68 -4.28 11.22 1.53
CA VAL A 68 -4.81 12.58 1.48
C VAL A 68 -5.51 12.76 0.16
N SER A 69 -6.81 13.04 0.21
CA SER A 69 -7.66 13.24 -0.97
C SER A 69 -8.23 14.66 -1.00
N GLY A 70 -8.66 15.09 -2.19
CA GLY A 70 -9.49 16.29 -2.35
C GLY A 70 -10.96 16.00 -2.06
N ILE A 71 -11.84 16.85 -2.62
CA ILE A 71 -13.29 16.62 -2.65
C ILE A 71 -13.66 16.11 -4.04
N GLY A 72 -14.18 14.90 -4.13
CA GLY A 72 -14.57 14.29 -5.39
C GLY A 72 -15.08 12.87 -5.22
N CYS A 73 -15.41 12.23 -6.35
CA CYS A 73 -15.63 10.79 -6.40
C CYS A 73 -14.31 10.00 -6.35
N SER A 74 -13.20 10.64 -6.73
CA SER A 74 -11.85 10.09 -6.51
C SER A 74 -11.46 10.07 -5.04
#